data_AF-A0A505D646-F1
#
_entry.id   AF-A0A505D646-F1
#
_cell.length_a   1.000
_cell.length_b   1.000
_cell.length_c   1.000
_cell.angle_alpha   90.00
_cell.angle_beta   90.00
_cell.angle_gamma   90.00
#
_symmetry.space_group_name_H-M   'P 1'
#
loop_
_entity.id
_entity.type
_entity.pdbx_description
1 polymer ?
#
loop_
_entity_poly.entity_id
_entity_poly.type
_entity_poly.pdbx_seq_one_letter_code
_entity_poly.pdbx_strand_id
1 'polypeptide(L)'
;VGQSGVWGLGRVAALEFPERWGGLVDLPSRVDGRTLSLLAGILAGSGEDQVALRGSRILARRLHHAAPADHGTHRTESWRADGLRVLVTGGTGALGARLARRLAEQGAAELVLTSRRGPDAPGAHELTDELETLGAQAVVEACDVADRDAVADLLARHPIDAVFHAAGVLDDDPISDLTPDRVARVLAGKAAGAAHLDELTRDRELSAFVVFSSIAGVWGSGGQAAYAAANAQLDALIENRRTQGLTGTALAWGPWDG
;
A
#
# COMPACT_ATOMS: atom_id res chain seq x y z
N VAL A 1 6.74 -10.62 1.97
CA VAL A 1 6.39 -9.19 2.10
C VAL A 1 7.13 -8.47 3.21
N GLY A 2 7.16 -8.95 4.46
CA GLY A 2 7.74 -8.21 5.61
C GLY A 2 9.15 -7.62 5.41
N GLN A 3 10.06 -8.33 4.74
CA GLN A 3 11.43 -7.87 4.46
C GLN A 3 11.51 -6.56 3.64
N SER A 4 10.51 -6.26 2.80
CA SER A 4 10.46 -5.01 2.05
C SER A 4 10.33 -3.77 2.95
N GLY A 5 9.83 -3.92 4.17
CA GLY A 5 9.82 -2.84 5.16
C GLY A 5 11.23 -2.35 5.52
N VAL A 6 12.22 -3.25 5.50
CA VAL A 6 13.63 -2.90 5.70
C VAL A 6 14.13 -1.99 4.59
N TRP A 7 13.65 -2.18 3.35
CA TRP A 7 14.00 -1.30 2.24
C TRP A 7 13.43 0.10 2.40
N GLY A 8 12.16 0.21 2.81
CA GLY A 8 11.54 1.50 3.09
C GLY A 8 12.26 2.27 4.18
N LEU A 9 12.50 1.62 5.33
CA LEU A 9 13.25 2.22 6.45
C LEU A 9 14.69 2.55 6.07
N GLY A 10 15.38 1.63 5.38
CA GLY A 10 16.79 1.80 5.01
C GLY A 10 17.02 2.98 4.06
N ARG A 11 16.09 3.28 3.16
CA ARG A 11 16.13 4.50 2.34
C ARG A 11 16.03 5.77 3.19
N VAL A 12 15.27 5.76 4.28
CA VAL A 12 15.23 6.88 5.22
C VAL A 12 16.52 6.95 6.04
N ALA A 13 17.08 5.80 6.44
CA ALA A 13 18.37 5.76 7.12
C ALA A 13 19.51 6.34 6.27
N ALA A 14 19.50 6.14 4.95
CA ALA A 14 20.43 6.77 4.02
C ALA A 14 20.34 8.31 4.03
N LEU A 15 19.13 8.86 4.24
CA LEU A 15 18.89 10.30 4.30
C LEU A 15 19.28 10.89 5.67
N GLU A 16 18.95 10.20 6.76
CA GLU A 16 19.18 10.70 8.12
C GLU A 16 20.61 10.44 8.62
N PHE A 17 21.25 9.36 8.17
CA PHE A 17 22.60 8.96 8.59
C PHE A 17 23.50 8.56 7.40
N PRO A 18 23.76 9.45 6.44
CA PRO A 18 24.53 9.13 5.24
C PRO A 18 25.94 8.60 5.56
N GLU A 19 26.56 9.09 6.64
CA GLU A 19 27.90 8.66 7.08
C GLU A 19 27.93 7.27 7.73
N ARG A 20 26.77 6.68 8.05
CA ARG A 20 26.65 5.38 8.75
C ARG A 20 25.95 4.32 7.91
N TRP A 21 25.42 4.69 6.76
CA TRP A 21 24.59 3.82 5.94
C TRP A 21 25.36 3.33 4.71
N GLY A 22 25.55 2.02 4.58
CA GLY A 22 26.20 1.42 3.41
C GLY A 22 25.26 1.20 2.24
N GLY A 23 24.07 0.63 2.49
CA GLY A 23 23.11 0.30 1.46
C GLY A 23 22.24 -0.93 1.77
N LEU A 24 21.47 -1.35 0.77
CA LEU A 24 20.54 -2.47 0.78
C LEU A 24 20.88 -3.43 -0.36
N VAL A 25 20.95 -4.73 -0.04
CA VAL A 25 21.19 -5.78 -1.02
C VAL A 25 20.13 -6.87 -0.91
N ASP A 26 19.40 -7.13 -1.99
CA ASP A 26 18.44 -8.22 -2.07
C ASP A 26 19.11 -9.48 -2.65
N LEU A 27 19.01 -10.59 -1.93
CA LEU A 27 19.66 -11.86 -2.30
C LEU A 27 18.66 -12.81 -2.99
N PRO A 28 19.14 -13.69 -3.88
CA PRO A 28 18.31 -14.78 -4.39
C PRO A 28 17.93 -15.76 -3.27
N SER A 29 16.82 -16.48 -3.44
CA SER A 29 16.36 -17.50 -2.46
C SER A 29 17.37 -18.62 -2.20
N ARG A 30 18.23 -18.92 -3.18
CA ARG A 30 19.36 -19.84 -3.04
C ARG A 30 20.66 -19.06 -3.15
N VAL A 31 21.44 -19.05 -2.07
CA VAL A 31 22.76 -18.43 -2.01
C VAL A 31 23.83 -19.49 -2.25
N ASP A 32 24.63 -19.30 -3.29
CA ASP A 32 25.78 -20.16 -3.62
C ASP A 32 27.11 -19.38 -3.49
N GLY A 33 28.23 -20.07 -3.69
CA GLY A 33 29.56 -19.46 -3.58
C GLY A 33 29.73 -18.24 -4.49
N ARG A 34 29.13 -18.27 -5.68
CA ARG A 34 29.17 -17.14 -6.62
C ARG A 34 28.40 -15.93 -6.08
N THR A 35 27.21 -16.16 -5.53
CA THR A 35 26.39 -15.11 -4.89
C THR A 35 27.17 -14.44 -3.75
N LEU A 36 27.89 -15.22 -2.94
CA LEU A 36 28.74 -14.69 -1.87
C LEU A 36 29.91 -13.86 -2.41
N SER A 37 30.56 -14.29 -3.50
CA SER A 37 31.63 -13.51 -4.13
C SER A 37 31.13 -12.16 -4.68
N LEU A 38 29.96 -12.15 -5.34
CA LEU A 38 29.35 -10.90 -5.83
C LEU A 38 28.94 -9.98 -4.68
N LEU A 39 28.37 -10.53 -3.61
CA LEU A 39 28.01 -9.78 -2.41
C LEU A 39 29.24 -9.14 -1.77
N ALA A 40 30.34 -9.88 -1.60
CA ALA A 40 31.59 -9.34 -1.06
C ALA A 40 32.12 -8.18 -1.90
N GLY A 41 32.03 -8.27 -3.24
CA GLY A 41 32.38 -7.18 -4.15
C GLY A 41 31.50 -5.93 -3.96
N ILE A 42 30.18 -6.12 -3.78
CA ILE A 42 29.26 -5.00 -3.51
C ILE A 42 29.61 -4.31 -2.19
N LEU A 43 29.82 -5.09 -1.14
CA LEU A 43 30.13 -4.60 0.21
C LEU A 43 31.49 -3.91 0.28
N ALA A 44 32.44 -4.29 -0.59
CA ALA A 44 33.76 -3.65 -0.68
C ALA A 44 33.74 -2.27 -1.37
N GLY A 45 32.63 -1.90 -2.03
CA GLY A 45 32.44 -0.58 -2.65
C GLY A 45 32.05 -0.67 -4.12
N SER A 46 30.74 -0.66 -4.39
CA SER A 46 30.19 -0.64 -5.76
C SER A 46 29.74 0.74 -6.25
N GLY A 47 29.65 1.73 -5.35
CA GLY A 47 29.06 3.04 -5.65
C GLY A 47 27.53 3.05 -5.70
N GLU A 48 26.88 1.90 -5.47
CA GLU A 48 25.43 1.72 -5.46
C GLU A 48 24.95 1.32 -4.06
N ASP A 49 23.87 1.93 -3.58
CA ASP A 49 23.31 1.71 -2.23
C ASP A 49 22.01 0.88 -2.24
N GLN A 50 21.49 0.53 -3.42
CA GLN A 50 20.23 -0.21 -3.60
C GLN A 50 20.40 -1.25 -4.71
N VAL A 51 20.73 -2.47 -4.34
CA VAL A 51 21.20 -3.51 -5.25
C VAL A 51 20.39 -4.81 -5.11
N ALA A 52 20.15 -5.51 -6.21
CA ALA A 52 19.58 -6.86 -6.22
C ALA A 52 20.51 -7.84 -6.96
N LEU A 53 20.75 -8.99 -6.34
CA LEU A 53 21.48 -10.11 -6.94
C LEU A 53 20.49 -11.11 -7.55
N ARG A 54 20.65 -11.41 -8.84
CA ARG A 54 19.81 -12.36 -9.58
C ARG A 54 20.67 -13.28 -10.44
N GLY A 55 20.94 -14.48 -9.95
CA GLY A 55 21.86 -15.42 -10.59
C GLY A 55 23.26 -14.79 -10.70
N SER A 56 23.72 -14.56 -11.92
CA SER A 56 25.01 -13.91 -12.17
C SER A 56 24.96 -12.39 -12.36
N ARG A 57 23.80 -11.76 -12.16
CA ARG A 57 23.59 -10.34 -12.46
C ARG A 57 23.49 -9.52 -11.18
N ILE A 58 24.18 -8.38 -11.18
CA ILE A 58 24.00 -7.28 -10.25
C ILE A 58 23.07 -6.29 -10.91
N LEU A 59 21.97 -5.95 -10.24
CA LEU A 59 20.99 -4.98 -10.69
C LEU A 59 20.99 -3.81 -9.70
N ALA A 60 21.07 -2.57 -10.20
CA ALA A 60 20.94 -1.37 -9.39
C ALA A 60 19.54 -0.78 -9.56
N ARG A 61 18.95 -0.30 -8.46
CA ARG A 61 17.60 0.27 -8.49
C ARG A 61 17.61 1.66 -9.14
N ARG A 62 16.64 1.92 -10.01
CA ARG A 62 16.48 3.21 -10.72
C ARG A 62 15.00 3.59 -10.80
N LEU A 63 14.75 4.90 -10.79
CA LEU A 63 13.44 5.48 -11.04
C LEU A 63 13.42 6.04 -12.46
N HIS A 64 12.37 5.74 -13.21
CA HIS A 64 12.18 6.19 -14.58
C HIS A 64 10.78 6.77 -14.74
N HIS A 65 10.62 7.68 -15.71
CA HIS A 65 9.29 8.04 -16.16
C HIS A 65 8.61 6.81 -16.76
N ALA A 66 7.40 6.50 -16.29
CA ALA A 66 6.58 5.48 -16.94
C ALA A 66 6.28 5.93 -18.37
N ALA A 67 6.43 5.01 -19.32
CA ALA A 67 5.96 5.26 -20.68
C ALA A 67 4.43 5.53 -20.62
N PRO A 68 3.92 6.48 -21.41
CA PRO A 68 2.47 6.63 -21.56
C PRO A 68 1.85 5.28 -21.91
N ALA A 69 0.69 4.96 -21.32
CA ALA A 69 -0.04 3.78 -21.73
C ALA A 69 -0.28 3.87 -23.24
N ASP A 70 0.11 2.83 -23.99
CA ASP A 70 -0.12 2.80 -25.43
C ASP A 70 -1.63 2.72 -25.65
N HIS A 71 -2.24 3.84 -26.02
CA HIS A 71 -3.67 3.90 -26.36
C HIS A 71 -3.97 3.27 -27.74
N GLY A 72 -2.99 2.61 -28.36
CA GLY A 72 -3.06 1.99 -29.67
C GLY A 72 -3.89 0.70 -29.74
N THR A 73 -4.95 0.74 -30.54
CA THR A 73 -5.74 -0.35 -31.16
C THR A 73 -6.44 -1.40 -30.29
N HIS A 74 -6.04 -1.59 -29.03
CA HIS A 74 -6.82 -2.34 -28.05
C HIS A 74 -7.27 -1.39 -26.96
N ARG A 75 -8.48 -0.84 -27.11
CA ARG A 75 -9.20 -0.21 -26.00
C ARG A 75 -9.45 -1.28 -24.94
N THR A 76 -8.49 -1.53 -24.04
CA THR A 76 -8.83 -2.09 -22.74
C THR A 76 -9.83 -1.12 -22.13
N GLU A 77 -11.07 -1.57 -21.93
CA GLU A 77 -12.12 -0.78 -21.32
C GLU A 77 -11.58 -0.19 -20.02
N SER A 78 -11.69 1.13 -19.86
CA SER A 78 -11.27 1.77 -18.62
C SER A 78 -12.11 1.19 -17.49
N TRP A 79 -11.47 0.70 -16.43
CA TRP A 79 -12.16 0.17 -15.26
C TRP A 79 -13.19 1.18 -14.74
N ARG A 80 -14.38 0.69 -14.40
CA ARG A 80 -15.47 1.48 -13.81
C ARG A 80 -16.02 0.74 -12.59
N ALA A 81 -16.50 1.52 -11.63
CA ALA A 81 -17.17 1.00 -10.45
C ALA A 81 -18.64 0.63 -10.68
N ASP A 82 -19.14 0.78 -11.91
CA ASP A 82 -20.56 0.62 -12.26
C ASP A 82 -21.13 -0.73 -11.78
N GLY A 83 -22.14 -0.67 -10.91
CA GLY A 83 -22.79 -1.84 -10.33
C GLY A 83 -21.99 -2.58 -9.25
N LEU A 84 -20.78 -2.13 -8.90
CA LEU A 84 -19.91 -2.82 -7.93
C LEU A 84 -20.21 -2.42 -6.49
N ARG A 85 -19.96 -3.36 -5.56
CA ARG A 85 -19.89 -3.12 -4.12
C ARG A 85 -18.43 -2.96 -3.71
N VAL A 86 -18.07 -1.77 -3.24
CA VAL A 86 -16.67 -1.39 -3.05
C VAL A 86 -16.37 -1.13 -1.58
N LEU A 87 -15.37 -1.84 -1.05
CA LEU A 87 -14.83 -1.58 0.28
C LEU A 87 -13.76 -0.48 0.20
N VAL A 88 -13.95 0.59 0.98
CA VAL A 88 -12.94 1.65 1.15
C VAL A 88 -12.52 1.73 2.61
N THR A 89 -11.33 1.21 2.93
CA THR A 89 -10.79 1.32 4.29
C THR A 89 -10.13 2.67 4.51
N GLY A 90 -10.29 3.27 5.69
CA GLY A 90 -9.99 4.69 5.88
C GLY A 90 -10.99 5.57 5.13
N GLY A 91 -12.19 5.05 4.84
CA GLY A 91 -13.20 5.68 3.97
C GLY A 91 -13.74 7.01 4.48
N THR A 92 -13.68 7.24 5.80
CA THR A 92 -14.07 8.51 6.44
C THR A 92 -12.91 9.50 6.58
N GLY A 93 -11.70 9.14 6.14
CA GLY A 93 -10.55 10.04 6.05
C GLY A 93 -10.59 10.91 4.79
N ALA A 94 -9.75 11.94 4.71
CA ALA A 94 -9.75 12.90 3.60
C ALA A 94 -9.61 12.25 2.20
N LEU A 95 -8.64 11.34 2.04
CA LEU A 95 -8.45 10.63 0.76
C LEU A 95 -9.56 9.61 0.50
N GLY A 96 -9.98 8.86 1.52
CA GLY A 96 -11.04 7.86 1.41
C GLY A 96 -12.37 8.48 1.01
N ALA A 97 -12.74 9.62 1.59
CA ALA A 97 -13.98 10.33 1.28
C ALA A 97 -13.97 10.89 -0.15
N ARG A 98 -12.83 11.42 -0.62
CA ARG A 98 -12.70 11.88 -2.02
C ARG A 98 -12.77 10.73 -3.01
N LEU A 99 -12.16 9.59 -2.68
CA LEU A 99 -12.28 8.37 -3.47
C LEU A 99 -13.73 7.85 -3.51
N ALA A 100 -14.42 7.82 -2.36
CA ALA A 100 -15.80 7.37 -2.26
C ALA A 100 -16.74 8.18 -3.17
N ARG A 101 -16.62 9.52 -3.15
CA ARG A 101 -17.36 10.40 -4.08
C ARG A 101 -17.11 10.04 -5.53
N ARG A 102 -15.83 9.84 -5.89
CA ARG A 102 -15.47 9.49 -7.26
C ARG A 102 -16.00 8.11 -7.69
N LEU A 103 -16.07 7.15 -6.77
CA LEU A 103 -16.64 5.83 -7.02
C LEU A 103 -18.16 5.90 -7.19
N ALA A 104 -18.85 6.71 -6.38
CA ALA A 104 -20.29 6.96 -6.54
C ALA A 104 -20.60 7.60 -7.91
N GLU A 105 -19.84 8.62 -8.31
CA GLU A 105 -19.94 9.23 -9.66
C GLU A 105 -19.68 8.24 -10.80
N GLN A 106 -18.94 7.15 -10.53
CA GLN A 106 -18.67 6.07 -11.48
C GLN A 106 -19.74 4.99 -11.51
N GLY A 107 -20.79 5.10 -10.70
CA GLY A 107 -21.92 4.17 -10.66
C GLY A 107 -21.76 3.02 -9.66
N ALA A 108 -20.90 3.15 -8.63
CA ALA A 108 -20.83 2.16 -7.56
C ALA A 108 -22.23 1.91 -6.96
N ALA A 109 -22.64 0.64 -6.89
CA ALA A 109 -23.92 0.27 -6.33
C ALA A 109 -23.93 0.44 -4.80
N GLU A 110 -22.82 0.05 -4.16
CA GLU A 110 -22.65 0.11 -2.71
C GLU A 110 -21.22 0.50 -2.34
N LEU A 111 -21.09 1.35 -1.32
CA LEU A 111 -19.83 1.81 -0.74
C LEU A 111 -19.79 1.44 0.73
N VAL A 112 -18.95 0.47 1.07
CA VAL A 112 -18.67 0.07 2.45
C VAL A 112 -17.46 0.87 2.93
N LEU A 113 -17.69 1.89 3.73
CA LEU A 113 -16.65 2.79 4.24
C LEU A 113 -16.24 2.37 5.65
N THR A 114 -14.97 2.01 5.85
CA THR A 114 -14.52 1.61 7.18
C THR A 114 -13.55 2.58 7.81
N SER A 115 -13.69 2.74 9.12
CA SER A 115 -12.69 3.36 9.98
C SER A 115 -12.86 2.85 11.41
N ARG A 116 -11.87 3.04 12.28
CA ARG A 116 -12.00 2.68 13.70
C ARG A 116 -13.15 3.41 14.41
N ARG A 117 -13.47 4.64 13.99
CA ARG A 117 -14.57 5.44 14.54
C ARG A 117 -15.94 5.08 13.93
N GLY A 118 -15.95 4.39 12.77
CA GLY A 118 -17.18 4.03 12.07
C GLY A 118 -18.13 5.24 11.88
N PRO A 119 -19.43 5.06 12.14
CA PRO A 119 -20.44 6.13 12.08
C PRO A 119 -20.13 7.36 12.95
N ASP A 120 -19.38 7.18 14.05
CA ASP A 120 -18.99 8.28 14.95
C ASP A 120 -17.82 9.12 14.41
N ALA A 121 -17.32 8.83 13.19
CA ALA A 121 -16.30 9.65 12.57
C ALA A 121 -16.86 11.03 12.18
N PRO A 122 -16.11 12.13 12.42
CA PRO A 122 -16.54 13.45 11.97
C PRO A 122 -16.80 13.47 10.46
N GLY A 123 -17.95 13.99 10.04
CA GLY A 123 -18.32 14.03 8.61
C GLY A 123 -18.96 12.76 8.06
N ALA A 124 -19.11 11.68 8.85
CA ALA A 124 -19.56 10.38 8.34
C ALA A 124 -21.01 10.41 7.86
N HIS A 125 -21.90 11.06 8.61
CA HIS A 125 -23.30 11.20 8.23
C HIS A 125 -23.44 12.08 6.97
N GLU A 126 -22.80 13.25 6.94
CA GLU A 126 -22.85 14.11 5.74
C GLU A 126 -22.28 13.43 4.50
N LEU A 127 -21.20 12.64 4.66
CA LEU A 127 -20.63 11.87 3.55
C LEU A 127 -21.60 10.79 3.06
N THR A 128 -22.31 10.11 3.97
CA THR A 128 -23.27 9.05 3.58
C THR A 128 -24.43 9.66 2.77
N ASP A 129 -25.03 10.74 3.26
CA ASP A 129 -26.12 11.46 2.58
C ASP A 129 -25.69 11.97 1.19
N GLU A 130 -24.45 12.44 1.07
CA GLU A 130 -23.87 12.90 -0.20
C GLU A 130 -23.72 11.74 -1.20
N LEU A 131 -23.21 10.59 -0.76
CA LEU A 131 -23.02 9.41 -1.62
C LEU A 131 -24.37 8.82 -2.08
N GLU A 132 -25.38 8.82 -1.21
CA GLU A 132 -26.74 8.42 -1.57
C GLU A 132 -27.36 9.37 -2.60
N THR A 133 -27.12 10.67 -2.47
CA THR A 133 -27.54 11.68 -3.47
C THR A 133 -26.86 11.46 -4.82
N LEU A 134 -25.62 10.96 -4.82
CA LEU A 134 -24.88 10.56 -6.03
C LEU A 134 -25.34 9.21 -6.60
N GLY A 135 -26.25 8.50 -5.92
CA GLY A 135 -26.87 7.26 -6.39
C GLY A 135 -26.21 5.97 -5.90
N ALA A 136 -25.23 6.05 -4.98
CA ALA A 136 -24.59 4.88 -4.38
C ALA A 136 -25.15 4.63 -2.98
N GLN A 137 -25.51 3.39 -2.65
CA GLN A 137 -25.79 3.03 -1.26
C GLN A 137 -24.49 3.17 -0.46
N ALA A 138 -24.55 3.78 0.72
CA ALA A 138 -23.36 3.97 1.55
C ALA A 138 -23.59 3.44 2.95
N VAL A 139 -22.64 2.66 3.45
CA VAL A 139 -22.64 2.16 4.83
C VAL A 139 -21.30 2.45 5.48
N VAL A 140 -21.34 3.02 6.68
CA VAL A 140 -20.14 3.28 7.46
C VAL A 140 -20.03 2.25 8.58
N GLU A 141 -18.93 1.51 8.58
CA GLU A 141 -18.69 0.41 9.53
C GLU A 141 -17.51 0.75 10.44
N ALA A 142 -17.70 0.52 11.75
CA ALA A 142 -16.61 0.55 12.72
C ALA A 142 -15.79 -0.73 12.57
N CYS A 143 -14.59 -0.62 12.00
CA CYS A 143 -13.68 -1.75 11.81
C CYS A 143 -12.24 -1.28 11.96
N ASP A 144 -11.49 -1.93 12.86
CA ASP A 144 -10.03 -1.82 12.87
C ASP A 144 -9.48 -2.83 11.88
N VAL A 145 -8.90 -2.36 10.78
CA VAL A 145 -8.32 -3.23 9.76
C VAL A 145 -7.07 -3.97 10.24
N ALA A 146 -6.46 -3.55 11.36
CA ALA A 146 -5.36 -4.29 11.96
C ALA A 146 -5.82 -5.57 12.71
N ASP A 147 -7.11 -5.66 13.03
CA ASP A 147 -7.75 -6.83 13.63
C ASP A 147 -8.29 -7.74 12.52
N ARG A 148 -7.67 -8.92 12.38
CA ARG A 148 -8.02 -9.87 11.33
C ARG A 148 -9.44 -10.40 11.48
N ASP A 149 -9.89 -10.64 12.71
CA ASP A 149 -11.22 -11.22 12.96
C ASP A 149 -12.31 -10.17 12.71
N ALA A 150 -12.05 -8.91 13.07
CA ALA A 150 -12.94 -7.81 12.70
C ALA A 150 -13.09 -7.64 11.18
N VAL A 151 -11.98 -7.78 10.43
CA VAL A 151 -12.02 -7.75 8.95
C VAL A 151 -12.79 -8.95 8.39
N ALA A 152 -12.62 -10.14 8.97
CA ALA A 152 -13.36 -11.33 8.55
C ALA A 152 -14.87 -11.16 8.76
N ASP A 153 -15.29 -10.66 9.92
CA ASP A 153 -16.70 -10.39 10.24
C ASP A 153 -17.30 -9.34 9.31
N LEU A 154 -16.56 -8.25 9.03
CA LEU A 154 -16.97 -7.24 8.06
C LEU A 154 -17.22 -7.87 6.67
N LEU A 155 -16.26 -8.66 6.18
CA LEU A 155 -16.32 -9.29 4.86
C LEU A 155 -17.37 -10.39 4.75
N ALA A 156 -17.85 -10.92 5.88
CA ALA A 156 -18.96 -11.86 5.95
C ALA A 156 -20.32 -11.14 5.91
N ARG A 157 -20.43 -9.95 6.53
CA ARG A 157 -21.63 -9.09 6.45
C ARG A 157 -21.79 -8.43 5.08
N HIS A 158 -20.67 -8.07 4.47
CA HIS A 158 -20.61 -7.31 3.22
C HIS A 158 -19.85 -8.08 2.15
N PRO A 159 -20.55 -8.72 1.18
CA PRO A 159 -19.88 -9.28 0.03
C PRO A 159 -19.45 -8.14 -0.91
N ILE A 160 -18.19 -8.17 -1.35
CA ILE A 160 -17.52 -7.04 -2.03
C ILE A 160 -16.92 -7.49 -3.36
N ASP A 161 -16.89 -6.58 -4.33
CA ASP A 161 -16.40 -6.80 -5.69
C ASP A 161 -15.09 -6.04 -5.95
N ALA A 162 -14.75 -5.07 -5.10
CA ALA A 162 -13.50 -4.31 -5.14
C ALA A 162 -13.04 -3.84 -3.75
N VAL A 163 -11.73 -3.70 -3.59
CA VAL A 163 -11.09 -3.19 -2.37
C VAL A 163 -10.21 -1.98 -2.69
N PHE A 164 -10.38 -0.91 -1.93
CA PHE A 164 -9.49 0.25 -1.89
C PHE A 164 -9.01 0.48 -0.47
N HIS A 165 -7.73 0.22 -0.24
CA HIS A 165 -7.10 0.35 1.06
C HIS A 165 -6.41 1.71 1.19
N ALA A 166 -7.11 2.67 1.80
CA ALA A 166 -6.60 4.00 2.14
C ALA A 166 -6.40 4.21 3.65
N ALA A 167 -6.49 3.14 4.46
CA ALA A 167 -6.25 3.24 5.90
C ALA A 167 -4.75 3.43 6.17
N GLY A 168 -4.46 4.35 7.08
CA GLY A 168 -3.10 4.67 7.48
C GLY A 168 -3.10 5.90 8.36
N VAL A 169 -2.08 5.97 9.20
CA VAL A 169 -1.77 7.18 9.98
C VAL A 169 -0.39 7.64 9.56
N LEU A 170 -0.20 8.95 9.54
CA LEU A 170 1.13 9.54 9.47
C LEU A 170 1.61 9.70 10.90
N ASP A 171 2.78 9.15 11.20
CA ASP A 171 3.51 9.37 12.44
C ASP A 171 4.96 9.59 12.03
N ASP A 172 5.35 10.87 11.95
CA ASP A 172 6.67 11.29 11.51
C ASP A 172 7.57 11.38 12.75
N ASP A 173 8.56 10.49 12.81
CA ASP A 173 9.59 10.46 13.83
C ASP A 173 10.94 10.22 13.16
N PRO A 174 11.99 10.98 13.53
CA PRO A 174 13.35 10.63 13.13
C PRO A 174 13.70 9.24 13.68
N ILE A 175 14.60 8.54 12.98
CA ILE A 175 15.01 7.18 13.37
C ILE A 175 15.60 7.14 14.78
N SER A 176 16.20 8.23 15.25
CA SER A 176 16.73 8.34 16.63
C SER A 176 15.65 8.20 17.72
N ASP A 177 14.40 8.55 17.38
CA ASP A 177 13.29 8.65 18.33
C ASP A 177 12.25 7.53 18.11
N LEU A 178 12.44 6.72 17.07
CA LEU A 178 11.59 5.57 16.78
C LEU A 178 11.70 4.51 17.87
N THR A 179 10.53 4.06 18.34
CA THR A 179 10.40 2.90 19.22
C THR A 179 9.70 1.75 18.49
N PRO A 180 9.89 0.49 18.92
CA PRO A 180 9.15 -0.64 18.36
C PRO A 180 7.62 -0.44 18.36
N ASP A 181 7.07 0.17 19.42
CA ASP A 181 5.63 0.47 19.51
C ASP A 181 5.18 1.52 18.50
N ARG A 182 5.98 2.57 18.26
CA ARG A 182 5.72 3.58 17.21
C ARG A 182 5.70 2.93 15.83
N VAL A 183 6.70 2.12 15.53
CA VAL A 183 6.77 1.36 14.28
C VAL A 183 5.55 0.45 14.12
N ALA A 184 5.21 -0.34 15.15
CA ALA A 184 4.07 -1.24 15.13
C ALA A 184 2.75 -0.50 14.87
N ARG A 185 2.53 0.66 15.50
CA ARG A 185 1.32 1.47 15.29
C ARG A 185 1.18 1.96 13.86
N VAL A 186 2.26 2.43 13.23
CA VAL A 186 2.23 2.91 11.83
C VAL A 186 1.99 1.76 10.86
N LEU A 187 2.60 0.59 11.10
CA LEU A 187 2.43 -0.58 10.24
C LEU A 187 1.04 -1.23 10.40
N ALA A 188 0.44 -1.18 11.59
CA ALA A 188 -0.80 -1.89 11.90
C ALA A 188 -1.95 -1.54 10.95
N GLY A 189 -2.32 -0.26 10.87
CA GLY A 189 -3.47 0.16 10.06
C GLY A 189 -3.23 0.07 8.55
N LYS A 190 -1.97 -0.01 8.11
CA LYS A 190 -1.58 0.05 6.70
C LYS A 190 -1.07 -1.29 6.19
N ALA A 191 0.12 -1.71 6.62
CA ALA A 191 0.71 -2.95 6.15
C ALA A 191 -0.01 -4.20 6.67
N ALA A 192 -0.34 -4.26 7.97
CA ALA A 192 -1.07 -5.40 8.51
C ALA A 192 -2.51 -5.45 7.99
N GLY A 193 -3.19 -4.30 7.93
CA GLY A 193 -4.53 -4.22 7.34
C GLY A 193 -4.61 -4.68 5.89
N ALA A 194 -3.66 -4.27 5.04
CA ALA A 194 -3.59 -4.77 3.68
C ALA A 194 -3.30 -6.28 3.60
N ALA A 195 -2.49 -6.82 4.51
CA ALA A 195 -2.22 -8.25 4.59
C ALA A 195 -3.47 -9.06 4.95
N HIS A 196 -4.27 -8.59 5.92
CA HIS A 196 -5.54 -9.24 6.29
C HIS A 196 -6.54 -9.20 5.14
N LEU A 197 -6.67 -8.05 4.47
CA LEU A 197 -7.51 -7.92 3.28
C LEU A 197 -7.05 -8.83 2.14
N ASP A 198 -5.73 -8.94 1.91
CA ASP A 198 -5.18 -9.86 0.91
C ASP A 198 -5.59 -11.29 1.23
N GLU A 199 -5.28 -11.76 2.44
CA GLU A 199 -5.56 -13.11 2.92
C GLU A 199 -7.05 -13.48 2.81
N LEU A 200 -7.93 -12.63 3.33
CA LEU A 200 -9.37 -12.88 3.48
C LEU A 200 -10.18 -12.66 2.19
N THR A 201 -9.53 -12.25 1.10
CA THR A 201 -10.17 -12.04 -0.22
C THR A 201 -9.52 -12.84 -1.35
N ARG A 202 -8.60 -13.77 -1.06
CA ARG A 202 -7.92 -14.56 -2.11
C ARG A 202 -8.84 -15.51 -2.87
N ASP A 203 -9.92 -15.95 -2.24
CA ASP A 203 -10.95 -16.81 -2.81
C ASP A 203 -12.01 -16.04 -3.61
N ARG A 204 -11.90 -14.71 -3.68
CA ARG A 204 -12.84 -13.83 -4.37
C ARG A 204 -12.26 -13.33 -5.69
N GLU A 205 -13.07 -13.35 -6.74
CA GLU A 205 -12.76 -12.71 -8.02
C GLU A 205 -12.99 -11.19 -7.93
N LEU A 206 -12.07 -10.48 -7.28
CA LEU A 206 -12.14 -9.03 -7.18
C LEU A 206 -11.86 -8.36 -8.54
N SER A 207 -12.68 -7.38 -8.90
CA SER A 207 -12.45 -6.51 -10.06
C SER A 207 -11.27 -5.55 -9.84
N ALA A 208 -11.01 -5.16 -8.59
CA ALA A 208 -9.90 -4.31 -8.19
C ALA A 208 -9.45 -4.59 -6.75
N PHE A 209 -8.14 -4.55 -6.52
CA PHE A 209 -7.52 -4.53 -5.19
C PHE A 209 -6.45 -3.44 -5.22
N VAL A 210 -6.77 -2.27 -4.68
CA VAL A 210 -5.92 -1.07 -4.78
C VAL A 210 -5.45 -0.68 -3.38
N VAL A 211 -4.15 -0.49 -3.21
CA VAL A 211 -3.56 0.00 -1.96
C VAL A 211 -2.96 1.39 -2.17
N PHE A 212 -3.23 2.31 -1.24
CA PHE A 212 -2.69 3.66 -1.26
C PHE A 212 -1.33 3.66 -0.56
N SER A 213 -0.29 3.48 -1.36
CA SER A 213 1.11 3.59 -0.96
C SER A 213 1.56 5.06 -0.96
N SER A 214 2.86 5.31 -0.87
CA SER A 214 3.44 6.65 -0.87
C SER A 214 4.84 6.65 -1.47
N ILE A 215 5.22 7.78 -2.07
CA ILE A 215 6.60 8.06 -2.50
C ILE A 215 7.65 7.84 -1.40
N ALA A 216 7.27 8.00 -0.12
CA ALA A 216 8.16 7.71 1.02
C ALA A 216 8.60 6.24 1.03
N GLY A 217 7.70 5.31 0.65
CA GLY A 217 8.03 3.90 0.47
C GLY A 217 8.91 3.63 -0.75
N VAL A 218 8.90 4.52 -1.76
CA VAL A 218 9.62 4.35 -3.03
C VAL A 218 11.05 4.89 -2.95
N TRP A 219 11.27 6.11 -2.49
CA TRP A 219 12.61 6.72 -2.46
C TRP A 219 13.04 7.23 -1.08
N GLY A 220 12.17 7.17 -0.07
CA GLY A 220 12.46 7.65 1.28
C GLY A 220 12.05 9.11 1.49
N SER A 221 11.85 9.47 2.76
CA SER A 221 11.58 10.83 3.21
C SER A 221 12.04 10.94 4.66
N GLY A 222 12.82 11.97 4.99
CA GLY A 222 13.38 12.15 6.33
C GLY A 222 12.28 12.27 7.39
N GLY A 223 12.47 11.61 8.54
CA GLY A 223 11.46 11.52 9.60
C GLY A 223 10.34 10.53 9.31
N GLN A 224 10.35 9.81 8.18
CA GLN A 224 9.23 8.95 7.78
C GLN A 224 9.63 7.47 7.73
N ALA A 225 10.57 7.01 8.56
CA ALA A 225 11.12 5.66 8.48
C ALA A 225 10.06 4.55 8.66
N ALA A 226 9.20 4.65 9.68
CA ALA A 226 8.11 3.68 9.89
C ALA A 226 7.06 3.75 8.76
N TYR A 227 6.75 4.96 8.30
CA TYR A 227 5.80 5.17 7.20
C TYR A 227 6.34 4.61 5.87
N ALA A 228 7.61 4.86 5.55
CA ALA A 228 8.30 4.30 4.39
C ALA A 228 8.32 2.78 4.43
N ALA A 229 8.57 2.18 5.61
CA ALA A 229 8.52 0.74 5.80
C ALA A 229 7.13 0.16 5.50
N ALA A 230 6.07 0.78 6.04
CA ALA A 230 4.69 0.34 5.80
C ALA A 230 4.32 0.40 4.30
N ASN A 231 4.67 1.51 3.62
CA ASN A 231 4.38 1.68 2.19
C ASN A 231 5.18 0.71 1.30
N ALA A 232 6.46 0.46 1.61
CA ALA A 232 7.25 -0.54 0.88
C ALA A 232 6.67 -1.96 1.03
N GLN A 233 6.06 -2.28 2.19
CA GLN A 233 5.34 -3.54 2.39
C GLN A 233 4.06 -3.63 1.55
N LEU A 234 3.34 -2.53 1.35
CA LEU A 234 2.19 -2.49 0.43
C LEU A 234 2.61 -2.78 -1.01
N ASP A 235 3.68 -2.13 -1.48
CA ASP A 235 4.18 -2.32 -2.84
C ASP A 235 4.54 -3.79 -3.07
N ALA A 236 5.29 -4.39 -2.14
CA ALA A 236 5.68 -5.79 -2.21
C ALA A 236 4.50 -6.77 -2.07
N LEU A 237 3.45 -6.41 -1.31
CA LEU A 237 2.22 -7.18 -1.21
C LEU A 237 1.53 -7.27 -2.56
N ILE A 238 1.42 -6.14 -3.26
CA ILE A 238 0.81 -6.10 -4.59
C ILE A 238 1.64 -6.87 -5.61
N GLU A 239 2.98 -6.71 -5.61
CA GLU A 239 3.85 -7.51 -6.47
C GLU A 239 3.62 -9.01 -6.24
N ASN A 240 3.53 -9.44 -4.97
CA ASN A 240 3.28 -10.84 -4.62
C ASN A 240 1.86 -11.32 -4.97
N ARG A 241 0.81 -10.48 -4.85
CA ARG A 241 -0.54 -10.84 -5.34
C ARG A 241 -0.52 -11.09 -6.84
N ARG A 242 0.14 -10.22 -7.60
CA ARG A 242 0.20 -10.31 -9.06
C ARG A 242 0.97 -11.53 -9.55
N THR A 243 2.05 -11.95 -8.87
CA THR A 243 2.76 -13.20 -9.22
C THR A 243 1.90 -14.45 -9.00
N GLN A 244 0.88 -14.36 -8.16
CA GLN A 244 -0.10 -15.41 -7.92
C GLN A 244 -1.32 -15.32 -8.86
N GLY A 245 -1.30 -14.41 -9.84
CA GLY A 245 -2.41 -14.22 -10.78
C GLY A 245 -3.59 -13.43 -10.21
N LEU A 246 -3.48 -12.89 -8.98
CA LEU A 246 -4.53 -12.07 -8.37
C LEU A 246 -4.42 -10.62 -8.81
N THR A 247 -5.58 -9.93 -8.89
CA THR A 247 -5.60 -8.48 -9.15
C THR A 247 -4.92 -7.73 -7.99
N GLY A 248 -4.26 -6.62 -8.34
CA GLY A 248 -3.49 -5.81 -7.40
C GLY A 248 -2.87 -4.59 -8.05
N THR A 249 -3.04 -3.44 -7.42
CA THR A 249 -2.43 -2.16 -7.80
C THR A 249 -1.96 -1.41 -6.56
N ALA A 250 -0.69 -1.01 -6.52
CA ALA A 250 -0.16 -0.09 -5.51
C ALA A 250 0.02 1.29 -6.14
N LEU A 251 -0.55 2.32 -5.50
CA LEU A 251 -0.41 3.70 -5.95
C LEU A 251 0.45 4.47 -4.95
N ALA A 252 1.71 4.70 -5.32
CA ALA A 252 2.67 5.46 -4.51
C ALA A 252 2.46 6.96 -4.70
N TRP A 253 1.54 7.54 -3.93
CA TRP A 253 1.19 8.95 -4.04
C TRP A 253 2.27 9.89 -3.51
N GLY A 254 2.41 11.05 -4.17
CA GLY A 254 3.02 12.24 -3.60
C GLY A 254 2.06 12.96 -2.63
N PRO A 255 2.45 14.13 -2.11
CA PRO A 255 1.57 14.97 -1.30
C PRO A 255 0.31 15.36 -2.08
N TRP A 256 -0.83 15.45 -1.39
CA TRP A 256 -2.08 15.94 -1.96
C TRP A 256 -2.42 17.28 -1.31
N ASP A 257 -2.91 18.23 -2.11
CA ASP A 257 -3.59 19.40 -1.57
C ASP A 257 -4.94 19.00 -0.94
N GLY A 258 -5.34 19.81 0.06
CA GLY A 258 -6.59 19.70 0.81
C GLY A 258 -7.75 20.41 0.14
#